data_AF-A0A2A5ERJ9-F1
#
_entry.id   AF-A0A2A5ERJ9-F1
#
_cell.length_a   1.000
_cell.length_b   1.000
_cell.length_c   1.000
_cell.angle_alpha   90.00
_cell.angle_beta   90.00
_cell.angle_gamma   90.00
#
_symmetry.space_group_name_H-M   'P 1'
#
loop_
_entity.id
_entity.type
_entity.pdbx_description
1 polymer ?
#
loop_
_entity_poly.entity_id
_entity_poly.type
_entity_poly.pdbx_seq_one_letter_code
_entity_poly.pdbx_strand_id
1 'polypeptide(L)' 'MTKFVKLFAQDTSGATAIEYGLIAAGISVAIVGIVGTLGTNILAAFTTVSNGIAA' A
#
# COMPACT_ATOMS: atom_id res chain seq x y z
N MET A 1 -29.87 -29.23 2.54
CA MET A 1 -28.77 -29.08 3.53
C MET A 1 -27.41 -29.40 2.91
N THR A 2 -27.20 -30.60 2.38
CA THR A 2 -25.93 -31.05 1.75
C THR A 2 -25.42 -30.15 0.61
N LYS A 3 -26.32 -29.57 -0.19
CA LYS A 3 -25.95 -28.63 -1.28
C LYS A 3 -25.20 -27.40 -0.75
N PHE A 4 -25.69 -26.78 0.33
CA PHE A 4 -25.07 -25.59 0.92
C PHE A 4 -23.67 -25.88 1.48
N VAL A 5 -23.52 -27.00 2.18
CA VAL A 5 -22.22 -27.43 2.74
C VAL A 5 -21.21 -27.71 1.62
N LYS A 6 -21.65 -28.29 0.49
CA LYS A 6 -20.79 -28.51 -0.68
C LYS A 6 -20.32 -27.21 -1.33
N LEU A 7 -21.21 -26.22 -1.48
CA LEU A 7 -20.87 -24.91 -2.04
C LEU A 7 -19.90 -24.14 -1.13
N PHE A 8 -20.12 -24.16 0.20
CA PHE A 8 -19.22 -23.53 1.15
C PHE A 8 -17.82 -24.18 1.16
N ALA A 9 -17.75 -25.52 1.06
CA ALA A 9 -16.46 -26.23 0.99
C ALA A 9 -15.70 -26.00 -0.33
N GLN A 10 -16.36 -25.49 -1.37
CA GLN A 10 -15.75 -25.14 -2.67
C GLN A 10 -15.35 -23.66 -2.74
N ASP A 11 -15.73 -22.86 -1.75
CA ASP A 11 -15.41 -21.44 -1.71
C ASP A 11 -13.95 -21.22 -1.33
N THR A 12 -13.15 -20.77 -2.30
CA THR A 12 -11.74 -20.44 -2.12
C THR A 12 -11.51 -18.94 -1.91
N SER A 13 -12.58 -18.13 -1.83
CA SER A 13 -12.49 -16.67 -1.70
C SER A 13 -11.69 -16.23 -0.46
N GLY A 14 -11.71 -17.04 0.61
CA GLY A 14 -10.88 -16.81 1.80
C GLY A 14 -9.39 -17.08 1.58
N ALA A 15 -9.05 -18.11 0.79
CA ALA A 15 -7.66 -18.42 0.45
C ALA A 15 -7.09 -17.38 -0.52
N THR A 16 -7.88 -16.91 -1.50
CA THR A 16 -7.47 -15.84 -2.40
C THR A 16 -7.33 -14.50 -1.68
N ALA A 17 -8.16 -14.22 -0.65
CA ALA A 17 -8.01 -13.03 0.18
C ALA A 17 -6.66 -12.99 0.94
N ILE A 18 -6.10 -14.15 1.31
CA ILE A 18 -4.78 -14.22 1.95
C ILE A 18 -3.65 -13.94 0.94
N GLU A 19 -3.77 -14.44 -0.29
CA GLU A 19 -2.79 -14.18 -1.35
C GLU A 19 -2.75 -12.70 -1.74
N TYR A 20 -3.92 -12.10 -2.01
CA TYR A 20 -4.01 -10.67 -2.30
C TYR A 20 -3.67 -9.81 -1.08
N GLY A 21 -3.97 -10.29 0.13
CA GLY A 21 -3.57 -9.65 1.38
C GLY A 21 -2.05 -9.56 1.54
N LEU A 22 -1.32 -10.62 1.20
CA LEU A 22 0.14 -10.65 1.26
C LEU A 22 0.78 -9.71 0.23
N ILE A 23 0.24 -9.67 -1.00
CA ILE A 23 0.69 -8.74 -2.04
C ILE A 23 0.45 -7.29 -1.60
N ALA A 24 -0.74 -6.99 -1.07
CA ALA A 24 -1.08 -5.66 -0.58
C ALA A 24 -0.19 -5.23 0.60
N ALA A 25 0.14 -6.15 1.51
CA ALA A 25 1.07 -5.90 2.61
C ALA A 25 2.48 -5.56 2.08
N GLY A 26 2.98 -6.32 1.11
CA GLY A 26 4.29 -6.05 0.48
C GLY A 26 4.36 -4.69 -0.21
N ILE A 27 3.33 -4.34 -0.99
CA ILE A 27 3.21 -3.03 -1.65
C ILE A 27 3.16 -1.90 -0.60
N SER A 28 2.39 -2.10 0.48
CA SER A 28 2.26 -1.11 1.54
C SER A 28 3.61 -0.80 2.22
N VAL A 29 4.40 -1.82 2.54
CA VAL A 29 5.73 -1.66 3.14
C VAL A 29 6.67 -0.90 2.19
N ALA A 30 6.66 -1.24 0.90
CA ALA A 30 7.48 -0.55 -0.10
C ALA A 30 7.10 0.93 -0.23
N ILE A 31 5.80 1.24 -0.27
CA ILE A 31 5.30 2.63 -0.32
C ILE A 31 5.74 3.41 0.92
N VAL A 32 5.54 2.87 2.11
CA VAL A 32 5.93 3.54 3.37
C VAL A 32 7.43 3.88 3.39
N GLY A 33 8.28 2.97 2.89
CA GLY A 33 9.72 3.22 2.80
C GLY A 33 10.10 4.36 1.85
N ILE A 34 9.34 4.59 0.79
CA ILE A 34 9.66 5.59 -0.25
C ILE A 34 9.03 6.95 0.08
N VAL A 35 7.83 6.98 0.63
CA VAL A 35 7.06 8.22 0.87
C VAL A 35 7.79 9.17 1.82
N GLY A 36 8.49 8.66 2.83
CA GLY A 36 9.29 9.50 3.74
C GLY A 36 10.40 10.26 3.01
N THR A 37 11.19 9.57 2.20
CA THR A 37 12.26 10.16 1.39
C THR A 37 11.71 11.16 0.37
N LEU A 38 10.61 10.82 -0.29
CA LEU A 38 9.93 11.72 -1.24
C LEU A 38 9.49 13.01 -0.55
N GLY A 39 8.90 12.91 0.66
CA GLY A 39 8.50 14.07 1.46
C GLY A 39 9.68 15.00 1.78
N THR A 40 10.80 14.43 2.21
CA THR A 40 12.04 15.20 2.47
C THR A 40 12.54 15.92 1.22
N ASN A 41 12.56 15.24 0.08
CA ASN A 41 13.01 15.84 -1.19
C ASN A 41 12.10 16.99 -1.63
N ILE A 42 10.79 16.82 -1.50
CA ILE A 42 9.80 17.87 -1.82
C ILE A 42 10.01 19.07 -0.89
N LEU A 43 10.15 18.85 0.42
CA LEU A 43 10.40 19.92 1.38
C LEU A 43 11.70 20.68 1.07
N ALA A 44 12.77 19.96 0.73
CA ALA A 44 14.04 20.57 0.35
C ALA A 44 13.92 21.44 -0.92
N ALA A 45 13.17 20.98 -1.92
CA ALA A 45 12.91 21.74 -3.14
C ALA A 45 12.14 23.04 -2.84
N PHE A 46 11.05 22.96 -2.07
CA PHE A 46 10.29 24.15 -1.68
C PHE A 46 11.09 25.12 -0.80
N THR A 47 11.93 24.59 0.11
CA THR A 47 12.81 25.41 0.94
C THR A 47 13.82 26.17 0.08
N THR A 48 14.38 25.53 -0.93
CA THR A 48 15.31 26.17 -1.88
C THR A 48 14.64 27.33 -2.61
N VAL A 49 13.44 27.12 -3.12
CA VAL A 49 12.66 28.17 -3.79
C VAL A 49 12.31 29.30 -2.83
N SER A 50 11.83 28.98 -1.62
CA SER A 50 11.48 29.97 -0.59
C SER A 50 12.66 30.86 -0.23
N ASN A 51 13.85 30.26 -0.05
CA ASN A 51 15.06 31.02 0.28
C ASN A 51 15.51 31.92 -0.87
N GLY A 52 15.33 31.48 -2.11
CA GLY A 52 15.64 32.29 -3.29
C GLY A 52 14.72 33.50 -3.50
N ILE A 53 13.53 33.50 -2.90
CA ILE A 53 12.57 34.63 -2.94
C ILE A 53 12.77 35.58 -1.75
N ALA A 54 13.30 35.09 -0.62
CA ALA A 54 13.53 35.88 0.58
C ALA A 54 14.80 36.75 0.53
N ALA A 55 15.68 36.54 -0.45
CA ALA A 55 16.85 37.36 -0.76
C ALA A 55 16.51 38.42 -1.82
#